data_AF-A0A9W9SQ37-F1
#
_entry.id   AF-A0A9W9SQ37-F1
#
_cell.length_a   1.000
_cell.length_b   1.000
_cell.length_c   1.000
_cell.angle_alpha   90.00
_cell.angle_beta   90.00
_cell.angle_gamma   90.00
#
_symmetry.space_group_name_H-M   'P 1'
#
loop_
_entity.id
_entity.type
_entity.pdbx_description
1 polymer ?
#
loop_
_entity_poly.entity_id
_entity_poly.type
_entity_poly.pdbx_seq_one_letter_code
_entity_poly.pdbx_strand_id
1 'polypeptide(L)'
;MLDQKPSDPSISVRFDHAWVIPPSLFDESDMDPRESIYWAALIKVRELESSQIGKLLQGSLYPLLQAFLTPAKTFELQTILQTDTPEYQLKNLFLLFPSVHSAFRNGHIRVFPATNTPDQWNDETETRIKTASEVYYFVARMSPEPCGWLFLSDGSHWNSTMQMFIMESQDTNQALPYPFLLRTHYRIAASMHLFHVEEQIAEGWPSPPLFQLNNATQKVLRSVWRAVPHFIRVQCYGALLKLGSHLYPRYFTGLVHRLPFGLYAKGCTRTPNEGETLRLVEWYTSTPAPLWVDDYQGIHRVLIMTAVSGQTLDVVFHRLSYSERKRLSKDLKSVLSQLRSIPNQTSYRFGDSHGGPLSDYRFPSGVCGPFNQIYDFNSFLVHRYVLNETKENITAVHARPYRSVFSHTDLHPRNIIIDHGRLSGIMDWECAGFYPEYWELTKLFYGAQPFPEIQSFIHDAFTGDT
;
A
#
# COMPACT_ATOMS: atom_id res chain seq x y z
N MET A 1 -22.31 -49.55 -17.25
CA MET A 1 -21.14 -50.41 -17.54
C MET A 1 -20.44 -49.79 -18.73
N LEU A 2 -19.21 -49.30 -18.53
CA LEU A 2 -18.28 -48.70 -19.51
C LEU A 2 -18.82 -47.40 -20.15
N ASP A 3 -18.10 -46.27 -20.17
CA ASP A 3 -16.71 -46.10 -20.61
C ASP A 3 -15.87 -45.12 -19.75
N GLN A 4 -14.63 -45.54 -19.49
CA GLN A 4 -13.45 -44.74 -19.14
C GLN A 4 -12.81 -44.26 -20.47
N LYS A 5 -12.37 -43.01 -20.71
CA LYS A 5 -11.15 -42.27 -20.24
C LYS A 5 -10.93 -41.12 -21.28
N PRO A 6 -10.00 -40.13 -21.12
CA PRO A 6 -9.18 -39.82 -19.95
C PRO A 6 -9.31 -38.35 -19.49
N SER A 7 -9.41 -38.16 -18.18
CA SER A 7 -8.98 -36.95 -17.49
C SER A 7 -7.45 -36.98 -17.38
N ASP A 8 -6.76 -36.10 -18.10
CA ASP A 8 -5.34 -35.83 -17.90
C ASP A 8 -5.17 -34.41 -17.32
N PRO A 9 -4.91 -34.27 -16.00
CA PRO A 9 -4.61 -33.01 -15.35
C PRO A 9 -3.13 -32.95 -14.96
N SER A 10 -2.23 -33.01 -15.93
CA SER A 10 -0.79 -33.08 -15.66
C SER A 10 -0.13 -31.78 -15.16
N ILE A 11 -0.83 -30.63 -15.14
CA ILE A 11 -0.41 -29.42 -14.43
C ILE A 11 -1.45 -29.14 -13.34
N SER A 12 -1.17 -29.49 -12.08
CA SER A 12 -1.97 -28.96 -10.97
C SER A 12 -1.34 -27.68 -10.47
N VAL A 13 -1.80 -26.52 -10.90
CA VAL A 13 -1.52 -25.30 -10.15
C VAL A 13 -2.34 -25.42 -8.85
N ARG A 14 -1.73 -25.89 -7.75
CA ARG A 14 -2.38 -25.90 -6.42
C ARG A 14 -2.53 -24.46 -5.94
N PHE A 15 -3.63 -23.86 -6.35
CA PHE A 15 -4.34 -22.90 -5.52
C PHE A 15 -5.11 -23.72 -4.48
N ASP A 16 -5.03 -23.35 -3.20
CA ASP A 16 -5.92 -23.93 -2.18
C ASP A 16 -7.42 -23.67 -2.47
N HIS A 17 -7.75 -22.90 -3.51
CA HIS A 17 -9.12 -22.70 -4.00
C HIS A 17 -9.05 -22.45 -5.53
N ALA A 18 -9.49 -23.38 -6.38
CA ALA A 18 -9.12 -23.46 -7.81
C ALA A 18 -10.01 -22.69 -8.80
N TRP A 19 -9.38 -22.09 -9.82
CA TRP A 19 -10.03 -21.37 -10.93
C TRP A 19 -10.39 -22.38 -12.01
N VAL A 20 -11.68 -22.62 -12.22
CA VAL A 20 -12.15 -23.48 -13.31
C VAL A 20 -13.36 -22.83 -13.96
N ILE A 21 -13.28 -22.56 -15.25
CA ILE A 21 -14.46 -22.40 -16.10
C ILE A 21 -14.36 -23.41 -17.25
N PRO A 22 -15.36 -24.28 -17.45
CA PRO A 22 -15.40 -25.16 -18.60
C PRO A 22 -15.63 -24.35 -19.90
N PRO A 23 -15.13 -24.83 -21.07
CA PRO A 23 -15.26 -24.13 -22.36
C PRO A 23 -16.69 -23.78 -22.81
N SER A 24 -17.71 -24.32 -22.15
CA SER A 24 -19.13 -24.16 -22.47
C SER A 24 -19.79 -22.87 -21.95
N LEU A 25 -19.04 -21.97 -21.30
CA LEU A 25 -19.56 -20.73 -20.70
C LEU A 25 -19.07 -19.44 -21.38
N PHE A 26 -18.40 -19.55 -22.53
CA PHE A 26 -18.08 -18.39 -23.37
C PHE A 26 -19.20 -18.17 -24.39
N ASP A 27 -19.92 -17.05 -24.24
CA ASP A 27 -20.79 -16.49 -25.28
C ASP A 27 -20.11 -15.20 -25.77
N GLU A 28 -19.63 -15.20 -27.02
CA GLU A 28 -18.86 -14.10 -27.64
C GLU A 28 -19.72 -12.88 -28.02
N SER A 29 -21.00 -12.87 -27.64
CA SER A 29 -21.97 -11.87 -28.11
C SER A 29 -22.01 -10.55 -27.32
N ASP A 30 -21.22 -10.39 -26.25
CA ASP A 30 -21.35 -9.27 -25.29
C ASP A 30 -20.27 -8.16 -25.39
N MET A 31 -19.57 -8.01 -26.53
CA MET A 31 -18.60 -6.89 -26.70
C MET A 31 -19.16 -5.73 -27.54
N ASP A 32 -19.16 -4.52 -26.95
CA ASP A 32 -19.50 -3.24 -27.59
C ASP A 32 -18.48 -2.88 -28.70
N PRO A 33 -18.90 -2.68 -29.97
CA PRO A 33 -18.01 -2.36 -31.08
C PRO A 33 -17.40 -0.94 -31.09
N ARG A 34 -17.71 -0.07 -30.13
CA ARG A 34 -17.40 1.38 -30.20
C ARG A 34 -16.16 1.88 -29.44
N GLU A 35 -15.26 1.00 -29.02
CA GLU A 35 -13.99 1.35 -28.33
C GLU A 35 -12.73 1.16 -29.24
N SER A 36 -12.86 1.36 -30.56
CA SER A 36 -11.92 0.81 -31.55
C SER A 36 -10.75 1.69 -32.03
N ILE A 37 -10.35 2.75 -31.32
CA ILE A 37 -9.29 3.67 -31.84
C ILE A 37 -7.98 3.76 -31.02
N TYR A 38 -7.80 3.12 -29.86
CA TYR A 38 -6.55 3.35 -29.08
C TYR A 38 -5.69 2.16 -28.64
N TRP A 39 -5.92 0.91 -29.07
CA TRP A 39 -5.13 -0.23 -28.57
C TRP A 39 -4.52 -1.11 -29.67
N ALA A 40 -3.23 -0.92 -29.95
CA ALA A 40 -2.46 -1.82 -30.81
C ALA A 40 -1.10 -2.25 -30.23
N ALA A 41 -0.92 -2.23 -28.90
CA ALA A 41 0.32 -2.66 -28.28
C ALA A 41 0.14 -3.76 -27.23
N LEU A 42 -0.85 -4.66 -27.34
CA LEU A 42 -1.03 -5.75 -26.38
C LEU A 42 -1.64 -7.03 -26.94
N ILE A 43 -0.77 -8.03 -27.06
CA ILE A 43 -0.91 -9.46 -26.68
C ILE A 43 -2.36 -9.90 -26.36
N LYS A 44 -3.16 -10.13 -27.41
CA LYS A 44 -4.29 -11.07 -27.45
C LYS A 44 -3.71 -12.49 -27.61
N VAL A 45 -3.24 -13.14 -26.53
CA VAL A 45 -2.59 -14.47 -26.66
C VAL A 45 -3.54 -15.63 -27.01
N ARG A 46 -4.86 -15.40 -27.12
CA ARG A 46 -5.78 -16.46 -27.57
C ARG A 46 -6.77 -16.09 -28.67
N GLU A 47 -6.78 -14.84 -29.14
CA GLU A 47 -7.77 -14.36 -30.14
C GLU A 47 -7.14 -13.77 -31.41
N LEU A 48 -5.81 -13.78 -31.54
CA LEU A 48 -5.19 -13.47 -32.82
C LEU A 48 -5.26 -14.74 -33.67
N GLU A 49 -6.18 -14.78 -34.63
CA GLU A 49 -6.08 -15.69 -35.78
C GLU A 49 -4.62 -15.64 -36.30
N SER A 50 -4.08 -16.77 -36.77
CA SER A 50 -2.71 -16.88 -37.30
C SER A 50 -2.37 -15.78 -38.35
N SER A 51 -3.38 -15.17 -38.97
CA SER A 51 -3.29 -14.02 -39.89
C SER A 51 -2.84 -12.70 -39.21
N GLN A 52 -3.14 -12.47 -37.93
CA GLN A 52 -2.84 -11.23 -37.22
C GLN A 52 -1.47 -11.25 -36.55
N ILE A 53 -0.97 -12.42 -36.14
CA ILE A 53 0.42 -12.62 -35.67
C ILE A 53 1.40 -12.25 -36.80
N GLY A 54 1.10 -12.64 -38.04
CA GLY A 54 1.88 -12.26 -39.22
C GLY A 54 1.94 -10.74 -39.46
N LYS A 55 0.86 -10.01 -39.19
CA LYS A 55 0.82 -8.53 -39.31
C LYS A 55 1.62 -7.82 -38.22
N LEU A 56 1.62 -8.35 -37.00
CA LEU A 56 2.44 -7.86 -35.88
C LEU A 56 3.94 -7.95 -36.18
N LEU A 57 4.34 -8.96 -36.95
CA LEU A 57 5.73 -9.25 -37.33
C LEU A 57 6.22 -8.48 -38.58
N GLN A 58 5.36 -7.68 -39.21
CA GLN A 58 5.67 -6.90 -40.41
C GLN A 58 5.27 -5.41 -40.28
N GLY A 59 4.64 -5.02 -39.16
CA GLY A 59 4.15 -3.66 -38.92
C GLY A 59 5.10 -2.76 -38.12
N SER A 60 4.71 -1.49 -37.95
CA SER A 60 5.44 -0.46 -37.20
C SER A 60 5.66 -0.79 -35.71
N LEU A 61 4.96 -1.79 -35.19
CA LEU A 61 5.07 -2.29 -33.81
C LEU A 61 6.28 -3.20 -33.59
N TYR A 62 6.78 -3.87 -34.62
CA TYR A 62 7.88 -4.82 -34.49
C TYR A 62 9.20 -4.16 -34.05
N PRO A 63 9.62 -3.01 -34.63
CA PRO A 63 10.80 -2.29 -34.16
C PRO A 63 10.65 -1.77 -32.71
N LEU A 64 9.44 -1.34 -32.31
CA LEU A 64 9.16 -0.93 -30.93
C LEU A 64 9.29 -2.09 -29.95
N LEU A 65 8.79 -3.27 -30.33
CA LEU A 65 8.91 -4.49 -29.53
C LEU A 65 10.38 -4.93 -29.39
N GLN A 66 11.18 -4.80 -30.47
CA GLN A 66 12.61 -5.05 -30.42
C GLN A 66 13.36 -4.06 -29.53
N ALA A 67 13.01 -2.78 -29.55
CA ALA A 67 13.57 -1.79 -28.63
C ALA A 67 13.18 -2.09 -27.18
N PHE A 68 11.97 -2.58 -26.95
CA PHE A 68 11.47 -2.90 -25.62
C PHE A 68 12.09 -4.20 -25.04
N LEU A 69 12.13 -5.29 -25.81
CA LEU A 69 12.57 -6.62 -25.33
C LEU A 69 14.01 -6.98 -25.68
N THR A 70 14.63 -6.33 -26.67
CA THR A 70 15.79 -6.76 -27.48
C THR A 70 15.42 -7.62 -28.70
N PRO A 71 16.22 -7.58 -29.79
CA PRO A 71 16.01 -8.43 -30.96
C PRO A 71 16.01 -9.94 -30.64
N ALA A 72 16.91 -10.40 -29.76
CA ALA A 72 17.01 -11.80 -29.39
C ALA A 72 15.75 -12.31 -28.66
N LYS A 73 15.26 -11.54 -27.68
CA LYS A 73 14.02 -11.88 -26.95
C LYS A 73 12.77 -11.75 -27.81
N THR A 74 12.76 -10.81 -28.76
CA THR A 74 11.65 -10.68 -29.72
C THR A 74 11.57 -11.89 -30.65
N PHE A 75 12.73 -12.42 -31.08
CA PHE A 75 12.80 -13.66 -31.86
C PHE A 75 12.38 -14.88 -31.03
N GLU A 76 12.77 -14.96 -29.75
CA GLU A 76 12.31 -16.00 -28.82
C GLU A 76 10.78 -15.98 -28.67
N LEU A 77 10.19 -14.79 -28.47
CA LEU A 77 8.74 -14.60 -28.40
C LEU A 77 8.04 -15.07 -29.69
N GLN A 78 8.59 -14.68 -30.85
CA GLN A 78 8.07 -15.09 -32.14
C GLN A 78 8.08 -16.61 -32.30
N THR A 79 9.17 -17.26 -31.91
CA THR A 79 9.31 -18.72 -31.97
C THR A 79 8.25 -19.40 -31.11
N ILE A 80 8.01 -18.91 -29.90
CA ILE A 80 7.01 -19.46 -28.98
C ILE A 80 5.59 -19.33 -29.57
N LEU A 81 5.27 -18.18 -30.16
CA LEU A 81 3.93 -17.91 -30.72
C LEU A 81 3.66 -18.65 -32.03
N GLN A 82 4.71 -19.04 -32.78
CA GLN A 82 4.60 -19.73 -34.06
C GLN A 82 4.73 -21.25 -33.97
N THR A 83 5.26 -21.76 -32.86
CA THR A 83 5.49 -23.21 -32.68
C THR A 83 4.22 -23.89 -32.17
N ASP A 84 3.57 -24.65 -33.05
CA ASP A 84 2.30 -25.34 -32.77
C ASP A 84 2.53 -26.78 -32.28
N THR A 85 3.32 -26.95 -31.22
CA THR A 85 3.46 -28.25 -30.55
C THR A 85 2.76 -28.22 -29.18
N PRO A 86 2.22 -29.36 -28.70
CA PRO A 86 1.51 -29.41 -27.41
C PRO A 86 2.35 -28.88 -26.24
N GLU A 87 3.66 -29.10 -26.27
CA GLU A 87 4.59 -28.59 -25.26
C GLU A 87 4.66 -27.06 -25.24
N TYR A 88 4.73 -26.42 -26.41
CA TYR A 88 4.76 -24.96 -26.52
C TYR A 88 3.38 -24.32 -26.25
N GLN A 89 2.30 -25.02 -26.60
CA GLN A 89 0.94 -24.60 -26.26
C GLN A 89 0.72 -24.54 -24.74
N LEU A 90 1.17 -25.56 -24.00
CA LEU A 90 1.08 -25.58 -22.53
C LEU A 90 1.94 -24.48 -21.89
N LYS A 91 3.14 -24.24 -22.43
CA LYS A 91 4.03 -23.14 -21.98
C LYS A 91 3.42 -21.74 -22.17
N ASN A 92 2.47 -21.58 -23.08
CA ASN A 92 1.76 -20.33 -23.37
C ASN A 92 0.34 -20.28 -22.75
N LEU A 93 -0.07 -21.30 -22.00
CA LEU A 93 -1.40 -21.37 -21.40
C LEU A 93 -1.37 -20.83 -19.96
N PHE A 94 -2.12 -19.77 -19.71
CA PHE A 94 -2.36 -19.26 -18.36
C PHE A 94 -3.85 -19.00 -18.16
N LEU A 95 -4.49 -19.81 -17.31
CA LEU A 95 -5.93 -19.75 -17.06
C LEU A 95 -6.21 -18.86 -15.85
N LEU A 96 -7.07 -17.87 -16.06
CA LEU A 96 -7.47 -16.87 -15.07
C LEU A 96 -9.00 -16.71 -15.12
N PHE A 97 -9.63 -16.32 -14.01
CA PHE A 97 -11.02 -15.87 -14.04
C PHE A 97 -11.24 -14.74 -15.03
N PRO A 98 -12.47 -14.50 -15.48
CA PRO A 98 -12.82 -13.32 -16.26
C PRO A 98 -12.35 -11.99 -15.63
N SER A 99 -12.58 -11.76 -14.33
CA SER A 99 -12.22 -10.47 -13.70
C SER A 99 -10.71 -10.28 -13.57
N VAL A 100 -9.98 -11.32 -13.14
CA VAL A 100 -8.51 -11.29 -13.03
C VAL A 100 -7.83 -11.30 -14.39
N HIS A 101 -8.38 -12.03 -15.36
CA HIS A 101 -7.92 -12.03 -16.75
C HIS A 101 -8.05 -10.63 -17.36
N SER A 102 -9.19 -9.96 -17.16
CA SER A 102 -9.38 -8.58 -17.59
C SER A 102 -8.34 -7.65 -16.95
N ALA A 103 -8.16 -7.75 -15.62
CA ALA A 103 -7.16 -6.97 -14.90
C ALA A 103 -5.72 -7.25 -15.35
N PHE A 104 -5.40 -8.51 -15.66
CA PHE A 104 -4.11 -8.90 -16.21
C PHE A 104 -3.89 -8.26 -17.58
N ARG A 105 -4.87 -8.34 -18.48
CA ARG A 105 -4.76 -7.83 -19.85
C ARG A 105 -4.62 -6.31 -19.91
N ASN A 106 -5.28 -5.59 -19.00
CA ASN A 106 -5.18 -4.14 -18.93
C ASN A 106 -3.99 -3.66 -18.08
N GLY A 107 -3.16 -4.58 -17.55
CA GLY A 107 -1.98 -4.23 -16.74
C GLY A 107 -2.29 -3.73 -15.34
N HIS A 108 -3.52 -3.89 -14.88
CA HIS A 108 -3.92 -3.51 -13.54
C HIS A 108 -3.30 -4.42 -12.46
N ILE A 109 -2.79 -5.59 -12.85
CA ILE A 109 -2.04 -6.48 -11.97
C ILE A 109 -0.71 -6.90 -12.59
N ARG A 110 0.25 -7.18 -11.73
CA ARG A 110 1.55 -7.74 -12.09
C ARG A 110 1.78 -9.06 -11.37
N VAL A 111 2.44 -10.00 -12.05
CA VAL A 111 2.86 -11.29 -11.48
C VAL A 111 4.38 -11.34 -11.47
N PHE A 112 5.01 -11.74 -10.37
CA PHE A 112 6.48 -11.81 -10.25
C PHE A 112 6.92 -12.89 -9.24
N PRO A 113 8.10 -13.51 -9.38
CA PRO A 113 8.54 -14.60 -8.51
C PRO A 113 8.84 -14.13 -7.08
N ALA A 114 8.55 -14.98 -6.08
CA ALA A 114 8.60 -14.61 -4.66
C ALA A 114 10.02 -14.37 -4.10
N THR A 115 11.06 -14.85 -4.76
CA THR A 115 12.44 -14.69 -4.27
C THR A 115 13.03 -13.30 -4.51
N ASN A 116 12.31 -12.40 -5.19
CA ASN A 116 12.90 -11.20 -5.78
C ASN A 116 12.07 -9.95 -5.51
N THR A 117 12.77 -8.82 -5.28
CA THR A 117 12.19 -7.51 -5.52
C THR A 117 11.98 -7.30 -7.04
N PRO A 118 11.01 -6.48 -7.48
CA PRO A 118 10.80 -6.04 -8.87
C PRO A 118 12.05 -5.91 -9.75
N ASP A 119 13.13 -5.37 -9.19
CA ASP A 119 14.36 -5.01 -9.90
C ASP A 119 15.31 -6.20 -10.14
N GLN A 120 15.00 -7.37 -9.56
CA GLN A 120 15.86 -8.55 -9.56
C GLN A 120 15.38 -9.65 -10.53
N TRP A 121 14.26 -9.47 -11.23
CA TRP A 121 13.82 -10.46 -12.24
C TRP A 121 14.67 -10.38 -13.51
N ASN A 122 15.73 -11.19 -13.51
CA ASN A 122 16.76 -11.27 -14.54
C ASN A 122 16.81 -12.65 -15.22
N ASP A 123 17.73 -12.82 -16.17
CA ASP A 123 17.87 -14.05 -16.96
C ASP A 123 18.31 -15.26 -16.11
N GLU A 124 19.07 -15.03 -15.02
CA GLU A 124 19.44 -16.09 -14.06
C GLU A 124 18.21 -16.61 -13.31
N THR A 125 17.32 -15.69 -12.90
CA THR A 125 16.05 -16.04 -12.26
C THR A 125 15.17 -16.82 -13.22
N GLU A 126 15.04 -16.39 -14.48
CA GLU A 126 14.30 -17.15 -15.50
C GLU A 126 14.86 -18.57 -15.67
N THR A 127 16.19 -18.71 -15.73
CA THR A 127 16.86 -20.01 -15.91
C THR A 127 16.55 -20.96 -14.75
N ARG A 128 16.60 -20.45 -13.51
CA ARG A 128 16.22 -21.22 -12.31
C ARG A 128 14.76 -21.66 -12.33
N ILE A 129 13.86 -20.76 -12.70
CA ILE A 129 12.41 -21.04 -12.76
C ILE A 129 12.11 -22.06 -13.87
N LYS A 130 12.78 -21.98 -15.02
CA LYS A 130 12.60 -22.93 -16.13
C LYS A 130 12.86 -24.37 -15.74
N THR A 131 13.76 -24.63 -14.79
CA THR A 131 14.14 -25.97 -14.33
C THR A 131 13.42 -26.40 -13.04
N ALA A 132 12.57 -25.55 -12.48
CA ALA A 132 11.90 -25.82 -11.21
C ALA A 132 10.57 -26.57 -11.42
N SER A 133 10.28 -27.52 -10.53
CA SER A 133 9.00 -28.24 -10.48
C SER A 133 7.91 -27.47 -9.71
N GLU A 134 8.32 -26.56 -8.84
CA GLU A 134 7.47 -25.73 -7.99
C GLU A 134 8.07 -24.32 -7.90
N VAL A 135 7.23 -23.30 -8.10
CA VAL A 135 7.65 -21.89 -8.05
C VAL A 135 6.59 -21.04 -7.36
N TYR A 136 7.04 -20.24 -6.39
CA TYR A 136 6.21 -19.26 -5.70
C TYR A 136 6.20 -17.94 -6.48
N TYR A 137 5.02 -17.40 -6.72
CA TYR A 137 4.78 -16.10 -7.33
C TYR A 137 3.97 -15.20 -6.41
N PHE A 138 4.15 -13.90 -6.56
CA PHE A 138 3.24 -12.89 -6.07
C PHE A 138 2.42 -12.33 -7.23
N VAL A 139 1.14 -12.09 -6.99
CA VAL A 139 0.32 -11.19 -7.80
C VAL A 139 0.06 -9.92 -6.98
N ALA A 140 0.31 -8.77 -7.57
CA ALA A 140 0.09 -7.47 -6.92
C ALA A 140 -0.73 -6.55 -7.82
N ARG A 141 -1.60 -5.75 -7.20
CA ARG A 141 -2.32 -4.68 -7.89
C ARG A 141 -1.39 -3.52 -8.18
N MET A 142 -1.59 -2.89 -9.33
CA MET A 142 -0.94 -1.64 -9.71
C MET A 142 -1.81 -0.49 -9.21
N SER A 143 -1.37 0.20 -8.17
CA SER A 143 -1.95 1.47 -7.68
C SER A 143 -1.64 2.57 -8.69
N PRO A 144 -2.53 3.52 -9.03
CA PRO A 144 -3.67 3.99 -8.22
C PRO A 144 -5.04 3.45 -8.61
N GLU A 145 -5.16 2.63 -9.64
CA GLU A 145 -6.50 2.20 -10.06
C GLU A 145 -7.15 1.31 -9.01
N PRO A 146 -8.42 1.55 -8.68
CA PRO A 146 -9.24 0.52 -8.07
C PRO A 146 -9.43 -0.56 -9.13
N CYS A 147 -8.54 -1.55 -9.15
CA CYS A 147 -8.90 -2.85 -9.73
C CYS A 147 -10.22 -3.24 -9.06
N GLY A 148 -11.30 -3.33 -9.84
CA GLY A 148 -12.67 -3.48 -9.33
C GLY A 148 -12.88 -4.75 -8.49
N TRP A 149 -14.07 -5.33 -8.55
CA TRP A 149 -14.36 -6.58 -7.87
C TRP A 149 -13.57 -7.73 -8.53
N LEU A 150 -12.32 -7.92 -8.13
CA LEU A 150 -11.52 -9.08 -8.48
C LEU A 150 -12.01 -10.23 -7.61
N PHE A 151 -12.58 -11.22 -8.26
CA PHE A 151 -13.05 -12.44 -7.61
C PHE A 151 -11.98 -13.46 -7.79
N LEU A 152 -11.65 -14.20 -6.74
CA LEU A 152 -10.92 -15.45 -6.76
C LEU A 152 -11.80 -16.58 -7.30
N SER A 153 -11.14 -17.69 -7.51
CA SER A 153 -11.62 -18.95 -8.02
C SER A 153 -12.76 -19.60 -7.24
N ASP A 154 -12.72 -19.47 -5.93
CA ASP A 154 -13.79 -19.86 -5.01
C ASP A 154 -14.96 -18.87 -5.00
N GLY A 155 -14.92 -17.84 -5.85
CA GLY A 155 -15.90 -16.76 -5.85
C GLY A 155 -15.70 -15.76 -4.71
N SER A 156 -14.66 -15.90 -3.88
CA SER A 156 -14.34 -14.91 -2.85
C SER A 156 -13.77 -13.64 -3.46
N HIS A 157 -13.93 -12.51 -2.79
CA HIS A 157 -13.33 -11.26 -3.25
C HIS A 157 -11.84 -11.21 -2.87
N TRP A 158 -10.98 -10.95 -3.85
CA TRP A 158 -9.63 -10.52 -3.58
C TRP A 158 -9.70 -9.07 -3.09
N ASN A 159 -9.26 -8.81 -1.85
CA ASN A 159 -9.21 -7.46 -1.27
C ASN A 159 -7.79 -7.05 -0.85
N SER A 160 -6.82 -7.95 -1.01
CA SER A 160 -5.42 -7.70 -0.65
C SER A 160 -4.70 -6.92 -1.74
N THR A 161 -3.73 -6.09 -1.36
CA THR A 161 -2.85 -5.38 -2.30
C THR A 161 -1.91 -6.32 -3.05
N MET A 162 -1.55 -7.43 -2.41
CA MET A 162 -0.69 -8.48 -2.93
C MET A 162 -1.13 -9.84 -2.39
N GLN A 163 -0.93 -10.90 -3.16
CA GLN A 163 -1.20 -12.27 -2.78
C GLN A 163 -0.12 -13.19 -3.33
N MET A 164 0.36 -14.12 -2.50
CA MET A 164 1.27 -15.19 -2.93
C MET A 164 0.45 -16.36 -3.49
N PHE A 165 0.96 -17.02 -4.52
CA PHE A 165 0.42 -18.26 -5.06
C PHE A 165 1.55 -19.14 -5.61
N ILE A 166 1.27 -20.43 -5.79
CA ILE A 166 2.25 -21.42 -6.23
C ILE A 166 1.86 -21.90 -7.62
N MET A 167 2.84 -22.01 -8.51
CA MET A 167 2.72 -22.76 -9.76
C MET A 167 3.53 -24.04 -9.62
N GLU A 168 2.87 -25.19 -9.69
CA GLU A 168 3.49 -26.51 -9.62
C GLU A 168 2.95 -27.41 -10.74
N SER A 169 3.72 -28.43 -11.10
CA SER A 169 3.32 -29.46 -12.07
C SER A 169 3.42 -30.84 -11.40
N GLN A 170 2.40 -31.68 -11.57
CA GLN A 170 2.42 -33.06 -11.07
C GLN A 170 3.21 -34.00 -11.97
N ASP A 171 3.32 -33.64 -13.26
CA ASP A 171 4.17 -34.33 -14.21
C ASP A 171 5.47 -33.54 -14.44
N THR A 172 6.61 -34.17 -14.14
CA THR A 172 7.95 -33.61 -14.39
C THR A 172 8.22 -33.35 -15.88
N ASN A 173 7.45 -33.97 -16.78
CA ASN A 173 7.54 -33.76 -18.22
C ASN A 173 6.67 -32.60 -18.73
N GLN A 174 5.79 -32.04 -17.89
CA GLN A 174 4.97 -30.88 -18.26
C GLN A 174 5.55 -29.59 -17.69
N ALA A 175 5.84 -28.66 -18.60
CA ALA A 175 6.47 -27.40 -18.26
C ALA A 175 5.44 -26.42 -17.69
N LEU A 176 5.84 -25.72 -16.62
CA LEU A 176 5.12 -24.56 -16.10
C LEU A 176 5.03 -23.44 -17.17
N PRO A 177 4.08 -22.49 -17.03
CA PRO A 177 4.00 -21.32 -17.89
C PRO A 177 5.36 -20.65 -18.07
N TYR A 178 5.67 -20.27 -19.31
CA TYR A 178 7.02 -19.85 -19.66
C TYR A 178 7.40 -18.56 -18.92
N PRO A 179 8.48 -18.56 -18.10
CA PRO A 179 8.78 -17.42 -17.22
C PRO A 179 9.03 -16.11 -17.97
N PHE A 180 9.56 -16.23 -19.19
CA PHE A 180 9.78 -15.09 -20.09
C PHE A 180 8.46 -14.41 -20.51
N LEU A 181 7.36 -15.16 -20.69
CA LEU A 181 6.06 -14.57 -21.02
C LEU A 181 5.49 -13.78 -19.84
N LEU A 182 5.62 -14.33 -18.62
CA LEU A 182 5.22 -13.62 -17.40
C LEU A 182 6.08 -12.37 -17.16
N ARG A 183 7.39 -12.44 -17.42
CA ARG A 183 8.28 -11.27 -17.33
C ARG A 183 7.96 -10.22 -18.40
N THR A 184 7.63 -10.66 -19.61
CA THR A 184 7.21 -9.77 -20.70
C THR A 184 5.92 -9.04 -20.31
N HIS A 185 4.92 -9.77 -19.82
CA HIS A 185 3.70 -9.18 -19.28
C HIS A 185 3.99 -8.18 -18.16
N TYR A 186 4.81 -8.57 -17.18
CA TYR A 186 5.21 -7.70 -16.07
C TYR A 186 5.75 -6.34 -16.56
N ARG A 187 6.63 -6.35 -17.56
CA ARG A 187 7.21 -5.12 -18.13
C ARG A 187 6.17 -4.27 -18.86
N ILE A 188 5.28 -4.91 -19.62
CA ILE A 188 4.22 -4.21 -20.35
C ILE A 188 3.20 -3.62 -19.37
N ALA A 189 2.77 -4.37 -18.36
CA ALA A 189 1.89 -3.90 -17.30
C ALA A 189 2.48 -2.69 -16.56
N ALA A 190 3.79 -2.72 -16.25
CA ALA A 190 4.48 -1.57 -15.69
C ALA A 190 4.46 -0.35 -16.62
N SER A 191 4.56 -0.55 -17.93
CA SER A 191 4.52 0.53 -18.92
C SER A 191 3.11 1.11 -19.09
N MET A 192 2.08 0.26 -19.15
CA MET A 192 0.67 0.70 -19.18
C MET A 192 0.30 1.48 -17.93
N HIS A 193 0.80 1.02 -16.78
CA HIS A 193 0.61 1.71 -15.53
C HIS A 193 1.16 3.14 -15.55
N LEU A 194 2.28 3.39 -16.24
CA LEU A 194 2.82 4.76 -16.39
C LEU A 194 1.89 5.66 -17.21
N PHE A 195 1.26 5.16 -18.28
CA PHE A 195 0.27 5.95 -19.03
C PHE A 195 -0.93 6.32 -18.17
N HIS A 196 -1.43 5.40 -17.36
CA HIS A 196 -2.48 5.72 -16.41
C HIS A 196 -2.04 6.78 -15.39
N VAL A 197 -0.81 6.69 -14.87
CA VAL A 197 -0.25 7.73 -13.99
C VAL A 197 -0.20 9.10 -14.70
N GLU A 198 0.18 9.14 -15.98
CA GLU A 198 0.17 10.36 -16.79
C GLU A 198 -1.24 10.94 -16.96
N GLU A 199 -2.25 10.12 -17.23
CA GLU A 199 -3.66 10.53 -17.29
C GLU A 199 -4.13 11.11 -15.95
N GLN A 200 -3.85 10.43 -14.84
CA GLN A 200 -4.18 10.91 -13.48
C GLN A 200 -3.47 12.22 -13.14
N ILE A 201 -2.24 12.43 -13.62
CA ILE A 201 -1.55 13.72 -13.48
C ILE A 201 -2.25 14.79 -14.33
N ALA A 202 -2.64 14.48 -15.56
CA ALA A 202 -3.31 15.39 -16.48
C ALA A 202 -4.71 15.82 -16.00
N GLU A 203 -5.44 14.95 -15.30
CA GLU A 203 -6.70 15.27 -14.62
C GLU A 203 -6.54 16.36 -13.54
N GLY A 204 -5.32 16.55 -13.03
CA GLY A 204 -5.05 17.45 -11.92
C GLY A 204 -5.56 16.92 -10.58
N TRP A 205 -5.43 17.72 -9.53
CA TRP A 205 -5.84 17.32 -8.18
C TRP A 205 -7.37 17.26 -8.05
N PRO A 206 -7.93 16.26 -7.35
CA PRO A 206 -9.36 16.16 -7.15
C PRO A 206 -9.90 17.40 -6.43
N SER A 207 -11.16 17.72 -6.72
CA SER A 207 -11.82 18.86 -6.09
C SER A 207 -11.93 18.66 -4.58
N PRO A 208 -11.79 19.74 -3.79
CA PRO A 208 -11.97 19.66 -2.35
C PRO A 208 -13.40 19.19 -2.02
N PRO A 209 -13.61 18.59 -0.83
CA PRO A 209 -14.95 18.23 -0.42
C PRO A 209 -15.87 19.46 -0.41
N LEU A 210 -17.14 19.28 -0.81
CA LEU A 210 -18.15 20.35 -0.91
C LEU A 210 -18.33 21.18 0.38
N PHE A 211 -17.90 20.64 1.52
CA PHE A 211 -17.98 21.30 2.81
C PHE A 211 -16.66 21.13 3.57
N GLN A 212 -15.95 22.24 3.76
CA GLN A 212 -14.74 22.30 4.58
C GLN A 212 -14.77 23.57 5.42
N LEU A 213 -14.75 23.40 6.75
CA LEU A 213 -14.67 24.51 7.68
C LEU A 213 -13.21 24.86 7.91
N ASN A 214 -12.88 26.15 7.92
CA ASN A 214 -11.52 26.58 8.27
C ASN A 214 -11.21 26.26 9.75
N ASN A 215 -9.92 26.21 10.09
CA ASN A 215 -9.45 25.82 11.43
C ASN A 215 -10.01 26.71 12.55
N ALA A 216 -10.10 28.03 12.34
CA ALA A 216 -10.63 28.95 13.34
C ALA A 216 -12.11 28.67 13.64
N THR A 217 -12.92 28.47 12.60
CA THR A 217 -14.33 28.10 12.73
C THR A 217 -14.49 26.75 13.43
N GLN A 218 -13.67 25.74 13.07
CA GLN A 218 -13.70 24.44 13.75
C GLN A 218 -13.40 24.57 15.25
N LYS A 219 -12.42 25.40 15.63
CA LYS A 219 -12.08 25.66 17.04
C LYS A 219 -13.20 26.35 17.80
N VAL A 220 -13.85 27.35 17.19
CA VAL A 220 -15.01 28.04 17.80
C VAL A 220 -16.17 27.07 17.98
N LEU A 221 -16.50 26.28 16.96
CA LEU A 221 -17.56 25.29 17.03
C LEU A 221 -17.27 24.22 18.08
N ARG A 222 -16.02 23.75 18.19
CA ARG A 222 -15.60 22.84 19.27
C ARG A 222 -15.83 23.46 20.63
N SER A 223 -15.45 24.73 20.84
CA SER A 223 -15.63 25.40 22.14
C SER A 223 -17.11 25.53 22.51
N VAL A 224 -17.96 25.92 21.55
CA VAL A 224 -19.41 25.98 21.74
C VAL A 224 -19.98 24.59 22.01
N TRP A 225 -19.54 23.58 21.27
CA TRP A 225 -19.99 22.21 21.44
C TRP A 225 -19.60 21.65 22.82
N ARG A 226 -18.40 21.97 23.32
CA ARG A 226 -17.96 21.57 24.67
C ARG A 226 -18.77 22.21 25.81
N ALA A 227 -19.52 23.29 25.55
CA ALA A 227 -20.46 23.85 26.52
C ALA A 227 -21.76 23.05 26.63
N VAL A 228 -22.08 22.21 25.63
CA VAL A 228 -23.25 21.32 25.67
C VAL A 228 -23.00 20.21 26.71
N PRO A 229 -23.99 19.88 27.57
CA PRO A 229 -23.88 18.82 28.56
C PRO A 229 -23.43 17.48 27.97
N HIS A 230 -22.50 16.81 28.66
CA HIS A 230 -21.86 15.57 28.16
C HIS A 230 -22.85 14.50 27.70
N PHE A 231 -23.93 14.25 28.44
CA PHE A 231 -24.92 13.23 28.06
C PHE A 231 -25.61 13.53 26.72
N ILE A 232 -25.85 14.81 26.41
CA ILE A 232 -26.42 15.24 25.13
C ILE A 232 -25.39 15.01 24.03
N ARG A 233 -24.12 15.37 24.26
CA ARG A 233 -23.06 15.16 23.26
C ARG A 233 -22.91 13.68 22.90
N VAL A 234 -22.90 12.79 23.90
CA VAL A 234 -22.84 11.34 23.69
C VAL A 234 -24.03 10.82 22.90
N GLN A 235 -25.25 11.28 23.20
CA GLN A 235 -26.45 10.92 22.41
C GLN A 235 -26.33 11.40 20.95
N CYS A 236 -25.84 12.62 20.73
CA CYS A 236 -25.59 13.15 19.40
C CYS A 236 -24.53 12.34 18.66
N TYR A 237 -23.43 11.92 19.30
CA TYR A 237 -22.44 11.03 18.69
C TYR A 237 -23.04 9.68 18.31
N GLY A 238 -23.91 9.11 19.15
CA GLY A 238 -24.66 7.90 18.81
C GLY A 238 -25.53 8.05 17.57
N ALA A 239 -26.20 9.21 17.41
CA ALA A 239 -26.98 9.52 16.21
C ALA A 239 -26.09 9.72 14.98
N LEU A 240 -24.97 10.44 15.12
CA LEU A 240 -24.01 10.69 14.03
C LEU A 240 -23.34 9.40 13.56
N LEU A 241 -23.02 8.47 14.47
CA LEU A 241 -22.46 7.15 14.11
C LEU A 241 -23.45 6.34 13.29
N LYS A 242 -24.73 6.32 13.68
CA LYS A 242 -25.79 5.67 12.91
C LYS A 242 -25.95 6.32 11.54
N LEU A 243 -25.96 7.65 11.47
CA LEU A 243 -26.09 8.36 10.20
C LEU A 243 -24.85 8.13 9.30
N GLY A 244 -23.66 8.20 9.87
CA GLY A 244 -22.40 7.94 9.18
C GLY A 244 -22.32 6.54 8.60
N SER A 245 -22.81 5.52 9.32
CA SER A 245 -22.83 4.14 8.79
C SER A 245 -23.78 3.94 7.61
N HIS A 246 -24.77 4.81 7.42
CA HIS A 246 -25.66 4.80 6.26
C HIS A 246 -25.09 5.62 5.10
N LEU A 247 -24.43 6.75 5.39
CA LEU A 247 -23.91 7.67 4.37
C LEU A 247 -22.56 7.26 3.79
N TYR A 248 -21.73 6.58 4.59
CA TYR A 248 -20.35 6.27 4.24
C TYR A 248 -20.12 4.76 4.31
N PRO A 249 -19.62 4.12 3.24
CA PRO A 249 -19.18 2.74 3.27
C PRO A 249 -18.13 2.53 4.37
N ARG A 250 -18.15 1.36 5.01
CA ARG A 250 -17.13 1.00 6.01
C ARG A 250 -15.79 0.75 5.30
N TYR A 251 -14.74 1.46 5.70
CA TYR A 251 -13.39 1.24 5.19
C TYR A 251 -12.44 0.63 6.24
N PHE A 252 -11.58 -0.26 5.74
CA PHE A 252 -10.31 -0.79 6.22
C PHE A 252 -10.17 -1.42 7.62
N THR A 253 -10.63 -0.82 8.73
CA THR A 253 -10.32 -1.37 10.08
C THR A 253 -11.51 -1.49 11.01
N GLY A 254 -12.68 -0.94 10.66
CA GLY A 254 -13.86 -0.94 11.54
C GLY A 254 -13.67 -0.17 12.86
N LEU A 255 -12.49 0.42 13.11
CA LEU A 255 -12.16 1.22 14.30
C LEU A 255 -12.35 2.71 14.06
N VAL A 256 -12.30 3.16 12.81
CA VAL A 256 -12.46 4.57 12.43
C VAL A 256 -13.73 4.72 11.60
N HIS A 257 -14.62 5.61 12.01
CA HIS A 257 -15.90 5.88 11.39
C HIS A 257 -15.96 7.33 10.93
N ARG A 258 -16.21 7.52 9.63
CA ARG A 258 -16.53 8.84 9.10
C ARG A 258 -17.92 9.25 9.58
N LEU A 259 -18.02 10.48 10.06
CA LEU A 259 -19.26 11.09 10.51
C LEU A 259 -19.62 12.27 9.59
N PRO A 260 -20.90 12.69 9.58
CA PRO A 260 -21.30 13.94 8.94
C PRO A 260 -20.52 15.15 9.49
N PHE A 261 -20.55 16.26 8.76
CA PHE A 261 -19.92 17.54 9.14
C PHE A 261 -18.39 17.52 9.23
N GLY A 262 -17.74 16.58 8.54
CA GLY A 262 -16.28 16.49 8.53
C GLY A 262 -15.71 16.04 9.87
N LEU A 263 -16.40 15.12 10.54
CA LEU A 263 -15.96 14.51 11.79
C LEU A 263 -15.59 13.04 11.59
N TYR A 264 -14.74 12.54 12.49
CA TYR A 264 -14.38 11.14 12.58
C TYR A 264 -14.51 10.67 14.03
N ALA A 265 -14.99 9.44 14.20
CA ALA A 265 -14.97 8.72 15.47
C ALA A 265 -13.96 7.58 15.37
N LYS A 266 -12.98 7.56 16.27
CA LYS A 266 -11.99 6.48 16.37
C LYS A 266 -12.17 5.74 17.70
N GLY A 267 -12.30 4.42 17.65
CA GLY A 267 -12.25 3.56 18.82
C GLY A 267 -10.82 3.39 19.28
N CYS A 268 -10.49 3.91 20.47
CA CYS A 268 -9.17 3.83 21.08
C CYS A 268 -9.10 2.58 21.96
N THR A 269 -8.77 1.42 21.37
CA THR A 269 -8.71 0.14 22.08
C THR A 269 -7.36 -0.14 22.72
N ARG A 270 -6.28 0.43 22.18
CA ARG A 270 -4.89 0.14 22.59
C ARG A 270 -4.35 1.13 23.60
N THR A 271 -4.56 2.42 23.34
CA THR A 271 -4.01 3.50 24.16
C THR A 271 -4.95 4.72 24.19
N PRO A 272 -5.08 5.40 25.34
CA PRO A 272 -5.79 6.67 25.46
C PRO A 272 -4.99 7.90 24.99
N ASN A 273 -3.76 7.71 24.51
CA ASN A 273 -2.76 8.76 24.30
C ASN A 273 -3.14 9.80 23.23
N GLU A 274 -3.82 9.39 22.16
CA GLU A 274 -4.02 10.21 20.95
C GLU A 274 -4.71 11.56 21.20
N GLY A 275 -5.73 11.61 22.07
CA GLY A 275 -6.44 12.86 22.37
C GLY A 275 -5.53 13.91 23.01
N GLU A 276 -4.70 13.50 23.98
CA GLU A 276 -3.73 14.37 24.64
C GLU A 276 -2.61 14.76 23.69
N THR A 277 -2.15 13.85 22.84
CA THR A 277 -1.20 14.19 21.79
C THR A 277 -1.72 15.30 20.88
N LEU A 278 -2.94 15.15 20.35
CA LEU A 278 -3.54 16.15 19.48
C LEU A 278 -3.66 17.51 20.19
N ARG A 279 -3.90 17.52 21.51
CA ARG A 279 -3.87 18.75 22.32
C ARG A 279 -2.48 19.40 22.33
N LEU A 280 -1.42 18.62 22.59
CA LEU A 280 -0.06 19.13 22.62
C LEU A 280 0.38 19.65 21.24
N VAL A 281 0.08 18.93 20.17
CA VAL A 281 0.37 19.33 18.79
C VAL A 281 -0.33 20.63 18.45
N GLU A 282 -1.63 20.77 18.79
CA GLU A 282 -2.38 22.00 18.58
C GLU A 282 -1.81 23.19 19.36
N TRP A 283 -1.33 22.95 20.59
CA TRP A 283 -0.88 24.01 21.49
C TRP A 283 0.51 24.54 21.13
N TYR A 284 1.45 23.64 20.80
CA TYR A 284 2.87 23.98 20.66
C TYR A 284 3.34 24.10 19.22
N THR A 285 2.52 23.70 18.24
CA THR A 285 2.95 23.65 16.84
C THR A 285 1.89 24.22 15.89
N SER A 286 2.33 24.57 14.67
CA SER A 286 1.44 24.79 13.53
C SER A 286 1.34 23.55 12.63
N THR A 287 1.71 22.36 13.14
CA THR A 287 1.62 21.12 12.40
C THR A 287 0.16 20.84 12.04
N PRO A 288 -0.17 20.58 10.77
CA PRO A 288 -1.52 20.24 10.41
C PRO A 288 -1.85 18.83 10.94
N ALA A 289 -2.88 18.73 11.77
CA ALA A 289 -3.36 17.48 12.38
C ALA A 289 -4.87 17.58 12.62
N PRO A 290 -5.58 16.45 12.80
CA PRO A 290 -6.97 16.47 13.28
C PRO A 290 -7.12 17.30 14.55
N LEU A 291 -8.17 18.09 14.66
CA LEU A 291 -8.50 18.72 15.94
C LEU A 291 -9.19 17.69 16.83
N TRP A 292 -8.70 17.53 18.05
CA TRP A 292 -9.44 16.82 19.08
C TRP A 292 -10.70 17.62 19.46
N VAL A 293 -11.87 17.06 19.17
CA VAL A 293 -13.17 17.67 19.44
C VAL A 293 -13.67 17.29 20.83
N ASP A 294 -13.77 16.00 21.11
CA ASP A 294 -14.26 15.44 22.37
C ASP A 294 -13.82 13.99 22.51
N ASP A 295 -14.04 13.40 23.68
CA ASP A 295 -13.95 11.97 23.89
C ASP A 295 -15.03 11.50 24.85
N TYR A 296 -15.44 10.24 24.71
CA TYR A 296 -16.39 9.64 25.64
C TYR A 296 -16.15 8.15 25.83
N GLN A 297 -16.63 7.63 26.96
CA GLN A 297 -16.56 6.21 27.28
C GLN A 297 -17.80 5.47 26.75
N GLY A 298 -17.60 4.60 25.76
CA GLY A 298 -18.57 3.59 25.33
C GLY A 298 -18.15 2.19 25.81
N ILE A 299 -18.34 1.17 24.95
CA ILE A 299 -17.72 -0.16 25.15
C ILE A 299 -16.19 -0.02 25.22
N HIS A 300 -15.65 0.84 24.36
CA HIS A 300 -14.27 1.32 24.41
C HIS A 300 -14.28 2.85 24.43
N ARG A 301 -13.14 3.48 24.74
CA ARG A 301 -13.00 4.94 24.63
C ARG A 301 -13.11 5.34 23.16
N VAL A 302 -13.91 6.35 22.87
CA VAL A 302 -14.10 6.86 21.51
C VAL A 302 -13.58 8.30 21.45
N LEU A 303 -12.66 8.53 20.53
CA LEU A 303 -12.12 9.85 20.21
C LEU A 303 -12.93 10.46 19.06
N ILE A 304 -13.42 11.69 19.25
CA ILE A 304 -14.04 12.48 18.20
C ILE A 304 -13.05 13.55 17.73
N MET A 305 -12.78 13.56 16.44
CA MET A 305 -11.82 14.49 15.82
C MET A 305 -12.32 15.02 14.48
N THR A 306 -11.72 16.10 14.00
CA THR A 306 -12.04 16.66 12.69
C THR A 306 -11.36 15.89 11.54
N ALA A 307 -11.97 15.94 10.36
CA ALA A 307 -11.39 15.46 9.13
C ALA A 307 -10.21 16.34 8.71
N VAL A 308 -9.17 15.70 8.20
CA VAL A 308 -8.11 16.38 7.43
C VAL A 308 -8.48 16.26 5.95
N SER A 309 -8.32 17.34 5.20
CA SER A 309 -8.66 17.37 3.77
C SER A 309 -7.50 16.87 2.92
N GLY A 310 -7.81 16.21 1.81
CA GLY A 310 -6.84 15.58 0.93
C GLY A 310 -6.91 14.05 0.95
N GLN A 311 -5.86 13.43 0.41
CA GLN A 311 -5.70 11.98 0.29
C GLN A 311 -4.37 11.53 0.88
N THR A 312 -4.28 10.26 1.27
CA THR A 312 -3.05 9.71 1.84
C THR A 312 -1.92 9.69 0.81
N LEU A 313 -0.69 9.92 1.26
CA LEU A 313 0.48 10.03 0.39
C LEU A 313 0.70 8.75 -0.40
N ASP A 314 0.44 7.56 0.16
CA ASP A 314 0.57 6.29 -0.58
C ASP A 314 -0.37 6.19 -1.78
N VAL A 315 -1.51 6.87 -1.74
CA VAL A 315 -2.46 6.92 -2.86
C VAL A 315 -2.00 7.91 -3.92
N VAL A 316 -1.55 9.11 -3.53
CA VAL A 316 -1.31 10.21 -4.49
C VAL A 316 0.15 10.52 -4.78
N PHE A 317 1.10 9.75 -4.25
CA PHE A 317 2.54 9.99 -4.46
C PHE A 317 2.92 10.07 -5.94
N HIS A 318 2.33 9.23 -6.78
CA HIS A 318 2.54 9.21 -8.23
C HIS A 318 2.16 10.54 -8.90
N ARG A 319 1.22 11.30 -8.34
CA ARG A 319 0.77 12.61 -8.86
C ARG A 319 1.71 13.76 -8.52
N LEU A 320 2.58 13.58 -7.52
CA LEU A 320 3.49 14.65 -7.09
C LEU A 320 4.63 14.83 -8.10
N SER A 321 4.71 16.03 -8.68
CA SER A 321 5.88 16.47 -9.44
C SER A 321 7.13 16.48 -8.56
N TYR A 322 8.31 16.43 -9.19
CA TYR A 322 9.58 16.53 -8.47
C TYR A 322 9.67 17.79 -7.58
N SER A 323 9.10 18.91 -8.04
CA SER A 323 9.06 20.15 -7.27
C SER A 323 8.16 20.07 -6.03
N GLU A 324 7.05 19.33 -6.11
CA GLU A 324 6.13 19.10 -5.00
C GLU A 324 6.74 18.13 -4.00
N ARG A 325 7.41 17.06 -4.46
CA ARG A 325 8.14 16.13 -3.58
C ARG A 325 9.24 16.85 -2.78
N LYS A 326 9.99 17.74 -3.41
CA LYS A 326 11.00 18.57 -2.73
C LYS A 326 10.37 19.51 -1.70
N ARG A 327 9.20 20.09 -2.00
CA ARG A 327 8.44 20.91 -1.04
C ARG A 327 7.90 20.07 0.12
N LEU A 328 7.38 18.87 -0.16
CA LEU A 328 6.89 17.95 0.87
C LEU A 328 8.01 17.56 1.85
N SER A 329 9.22 17.30 1.36
CA SER A 329 10.39 17.06 2.23
C SER A 329 10.66 18.23 3.17
N LYS A 330 10.60 19.48 2.67
CA LYS A 330 10.74 20.70 3.49
C LYS A 330 9.60 20.86 4.50
N ASP A 331 8.36 20.62 4.08
CA ASP A 331 7.17 20.69 4.94
C ASP A 331 7.29 19.67 6.09
N LEU A 332 7.71 18.43 5.80
CA LEU A 332 7.96 17.39 6.80
C LEU A 332 9.11 17.74 7.74
N LYS A 333 10.22 18.28 7.23
CA LYS A 333 11.33 18.76 8.04
C LYS A 333 10.91 19.86 9.02
N SER A 334 10.03 20.76 8.58
CA SER A 334 9.43 21.78 9.45
C SER A 334 8.58 21.15 10.55
N VAL A 335 7.71 20.19 10.20
CA VAL A 335 6.90 19.47 11.18
C VAL A 335 7.77 18.75 12.21
N LEU A 336 8.75 17.96 11.77
CA LEU A 336 9.64 17.22 12.67
C LEU A 336 10.37 18.16 13.63
N SER A 337 10.80 19.32 13.13
CA SER A 337 11.48 20.34 13.94
C SER A 337 10.53 20.95 14.99
N GLN A 338 9.27 21.23 14.62
CA GLN A 338 8.23 21.70 15.54
C GLN A 338 7.86 20.65 16.59
N LEU A 339 7.66 19.40 16.20
CA LEU A 339 7.39 18.30 17.14
C LEU A 339 8.53 18.18 18.16
N ARG A 340 9.78 18.17 17.70
CA ARG A 340 10.95 18.11 18.60
C ARG A 340 11.08 19.28 19.57
N SER A 341 10.34 20.38 19.34
CA SER A 341 10.32 21.56 20.21
C SER A 341 9.24 21.48 21.30
N ILE A 342 8.32 20.52 21.25
CA ILE A 342 7.29 20.32 22.28
C ILE A 342 8.00 19.98 23.61
N PRO A 343 7.75 20.74 24.69
CA PRO A 343 8.41 20.51 25.97
C PRO A 343 7.85 19.26 26.66
N ASN A 344 8.73 18.44 27.24
CA ASN A 344 8.31 17.35 28.11
C ASN A 344 7.95 17.89 29.50
N GLN A 345 6.66 17.83 29.83
CA GLN A 345 6.11 18.25 31.12
C GLN A 345 5.85 17.07 32.08
N THR A 346 6.22 15.85 31.67
CA THR A 346 5.97 14.64 32.43
C THR A 346 7.15 14.31 33.35
N SER A 347 6.92 13.45 34.34
CA SER A 347 7.96 13.01 35.27
C SER A 347 8.98 12.04 34.65
N TYR A 348 8.75 11.58 33.42
CA TYR A 348 9.58 10.58 32.77
C TYR A 348 10.25 11.16 31.54
N ARG A 349 11.55 10.87 31.38
CA ARG A 349 12.31 11.30 30.20
C ARG A 349 11.77 10.66 28.93
N PHE A 350 11.35 9.40 28.98
CA PHE A 350 10.78 8.66 27.86
C PHE A 350 9.41 8.10 28.27
N GLY A 351 8.35 8.59 27.64
CA GLY A 351 6.97 8.30 28.03
C GLY A 351 6.00 8.90 27.03
N ASP A 352 4.75 8.44 27.05
CA ASP A 352 3.70 8.95 26.17
C ASP A 352 3.34 10.42 26.52
N SER A 353 2.31 10.97 25.88
CA SER A 353 1.90 12.36 26.11
C SER A 353 1.38 12.63 27.53
N HIS A 354 0.98 11.58 28.26
CA HIS A 354 0.55 11.64 29.66
C HIS A 354 1.68 11.31 30.65
N GLY A 355 2.86 10.91 30.16
CA GLY A 355 3.94 10.37 30.99
C GLY A 355 3.77 8.90 31.35
N GLY A 356 2.91 8.17 30.64
CA GLY A 356 2.69 6.74 30.75
C GLY A 356 3.57 5.92 29.79
N PRO A 357 3.32 4.60 29.69
CA PRO A 357 4.04 3.72 28.80
C PRO A 357 3.93 4.13 27.33
N LEU A 358 5.05 4.05 26.61
CA LEU A 358 5.12 4.25 25.16
C LEU A 358 4.44 3.08 24.44
N SER A 359 3.76 3.36 23.34
CA SER A 359 3.16 2.36 22.45
C SER A 359 3.89 2.39 21.09
N ASP A 360 4.29 1.24 20.56
CA ASP A 360 4.87 1.14 19.22
C ASP A 360 4.73 -0.31 18.72
N TYR A 361 4.32 -0.47 17.46
CA TYR A 361 4.19 -1.77 16.81
C TYR A 361 5.53 -2.55 16.66
N ARG A 362 6.67 -1.89 16.83
CA ARG A 362 8.00 -2.51 16.84
C ARG A 362 8.39 -3.08 18.21
N PHE A 363 7.64 -2.76 19.28
CA PHE A 363 7.90 -3.32 20.59
C PHE A 363 7.36 -4.76 20.68
N PRO A 364 8.11 -5.71 21.28
CA PRO A 364 7.67 -7.11 21.38
C PRO A 364 6.29 -7.29 22.04
N SER A 365 6.00 -6.47 23.06
CA SER A 365 4.72 -6.43 23.78
C SER A 365 3.76 -5.35 23.26
N GLY A 366 4.15 -4.59 22.23
CA GLY A 366 3.43 -3.40 21.73
C GLY A 366 3.53 -2.15 22.63
N VAL A 367 4.02 -2.29 23.86
CA VAL A 367 4.18 -1.20 24.84
C VAL A 367 5.49 -1.33 25.62
N CYS A 368 6.08 -0.22 26.06
CA CYS A 368 7.29 -0.20 26.91
C CYS A 368 7.35 1.01 27.85
N GLY A 369 8.13 0.91 28.93
CA GLY A 369 8.37 2.02 29.84
C GLY A 369 7.14 2.39 30.70
N PRO A 370 7.05 3.66 31.16
CA PRO A 370 7.93 4.79 30.87
C PRO A 370 9.33 4.65 31.52
N PHE A 371 10.29 5.45 31.08
CA PHE A 371 11.70 5.38 31.54
C PHE A 371 12.29 6.75 31.86
N ASN A 372 13.25 6.78 32.79
CA ASN A 372 14.06 7.97 33.08
C ASN A 372 15.44 7.93 32.41
N GLN A 373 16.00 6.74 32.23
CA GLN A 373 17.30 6.55 31.62
C GLN A 373 17.18 5.92 30.25
N ILE A 374 18.03 6.38 29.32
CA ILE A 374 18.13 5.82 27.97
C ILE A 374 18.60 4.36 28.02
N TYR A 375 19.39 4.01 29.04
CA TYR A 375 19.83 2.65 29.29
C TYR A 375 18.66 1.68 29.47
N ASP A 376 17.62 2.06 30.22
CA ASP A 376 16.45 1.20 30.47
C ASP A 376 15.65 0.98 29.18
N PHE A 377 15.45 2.05 28.40
CA PHE A 377 14.81 1.98 27.08
C PHE A 377 15.60 1.06 26.13
N ASN A 378 16.91 1.25 26.02
CA ASN A 378 17.77 0.44 25.16
C ASN A 378 17.78 -1.02 25.60
N SER A 379 17.82 -1.29 26.90
CA SER A 379 17.80 -2.65 27.45
C SER A 379 16.49 -3.38 27.13
N PHE A 380 15.36 -2.66 27.15
CA PHE A 380 14.07 -3.21 26.71
C PHE A 380 14.10 -3.64 25.23
N LEU A 381 14.73 -2.86 24.35
CA LEU A 381 14.86 -3.20 22.93
C LEU A 381 15.73 -4.43 22.68
N VAL A 382 16.72 -4.69 23.53
CA VAL A 382 17.61 -5.88 23.41
C VAL A 382 16.98 -7.10 24.07
N HIS A 383 15.84 -7.54 23.53
CA HIS A 383 15.13 -8.72 24.04
C HIS A 383 15.73 -10.04 23.52
N ARG A 384 15.23 -11.17 24.06
CA ARG A 384 15.76 -12.53 23.82
C ARG A 384 15.81 -12.99 22.36
N TYR A 385 15.11 -12.33 21.45
CA TYR A 385 15.06 -12.69 20.02
C TYR A 385 15.99 -11.83 19.15
N VAL A 386 16.69 -10.86 19.73
CA VAL A 386 17.72 -10.09 19.01
C VAL A 386 18.96 -10.95 18.84
N LEU A 387 19.42 -11.11 17.59
CA LEU A 387 20.60 -11.88 17.24
C LEU A 387 21.87 -11.26 17.84
N ASN A 388 22.86 -12.08 18.17
CA ASN A 388 24.11 -11.59 18.77
C ASN A 388 24.86 -10.61 17.85
N GLU A 389 24.90 -10.87 16.55
CA GLU A 389 25.45 -9.94 15.55
C GLU A 389 24.75 -8.57 15.60
N THR A 390 23.42 -8.55 15.73
CA THR A 390 22.67 -7.30 15.90
C THR A 390 23.03 -6.60 17.21
N LYS A 391 23.20 -7.35 18.31
CA LYS A 391 23.61 -6.77 19.61
C LYS A 391 24.98 -6.10 19.52
N GLU A 392 25.93 -6.74 18.84
CA GLU A 392 27.26 -6.17 18.59
C GLU A 392 27.16 -4.88 17.76
N ASN A 393 26.39 -4.92 16.67
CA ASN A 393 26.21 -3.77 15.77
C ASN A 393 25.52 -2.55 16.43
N ILE A 394 24.56 -2.77 17.33
CA ILE A 394 23.84 -1.68 18.00
C ILE A 394 24.56 -1.16 19.25
N THR A 395 25.60 -1.85 19.75
CA THR A 395 26.31 -1.46 20.98
C THR A 395 26.86 -0.04 20.90
N ALA A 396 27.50 0.31 19.77
CA ALA A 396 28.06 1.65 19.54
C ALA A 396 26.98 2.75 19.42
N VAL A 397 25.76 2.37 19.00
CA VAL A 397 24.60 3.27 18.92
C VAL A 397 24.04 3.48 20.32
N HIS A 398 23.74 2.41 21.05
CA HIS A 398 23.16 2.45 22.39
C HIS A 398 24.06 3.09 23.46
N ALA A 399 25.38 3.16 23.22
CA ALA A 399 26.33 3.84 24.10
C ALA A 399 26.27 5.37 24.02
N ARG A 400 25.63 5.94 23.00
CA ARG A 400 25.58 7.39 22.80
C ARG A 400 24.55 8.05 23.74
N PRO A 401 24.82 9.27 24.23
CA PRO A 401 23.78 10.06 24.88
C PRO A 401 22.77 10.52 23.82
N TYR A 402 21.49 10.32 24.09
CA TYR A 402 20.41 10.75 23.20
C TYR A 402 19.51 11.77 23.88
N ARG A 403 19.11 12.81 23.15
CA ARG A 403 18.04 13.70 23.61
C ARG A 403 16.71 12.95 23.60
N SER A 404 15.83 13.31 24.54
CA SER A 404 14.43 12.92 24.46
C SER A 404 13.67 14.03 23.76
N VAL A 405 12.91 13.67 22.73
CA VAL A 405 12.15 14.61 21.90
C VAL A 405 10.78 14.04 21.60
N PHE A 406 9.79 14.91 21.47
CA PHE A 406 8.45 14.49 21.06
C PHE A 406 8.48 14.00 19.60
N SER A 407 7.96 12.80 19.39
CA SER A 407 8.00 12.06 18.12
C SER A 407 6.61 11.49 17.83
N HIS A 408 6.25 11.39 16.55
CA HIS A 408 4.97 10.83 16.09
C HIS A 408 4.98 9.30 16.16
N THR A 409 6.11 8.68 15.82
CA THR A 409 6.44 7.24 15.92
C THR A 409 5.52 6.27 15.16
N ASP A 410 4.56 6.78 14.40
CA ASP A 410 3.89 6.04 13.34
C ASP A 410 3.77 6.85 12.04
N LEU A 411 4.78 7.68 11.73
CA LEU A 411 4.75 8.47 10.51
C LEU A 411 5.03 7.53 9.32
N HIS A 412 4.02 7.33 8.48
CA HIS A 412 4.01 6.44 7.32
C HIS A 412 3.21 7.12 6.19
N PRO A 413 3.45 6.83 4.90
CA PRO A 413 2.67 7.43 3.79
C PRO A 413 1.14 7.41 3.95
N ARG A 414 0.56 6.39 4.59
CA ARG A 414 -0.88 6.33 4.93
C ARG A 414 -1.34 7.36 5.95
N ASN A 415 -0.44 7.83 6.80
CA ASN A 415 -0.70 8.78 7.87
C ASN A 415 -0.32 10.22 7.45
N ILE A 416 0.20 10.41 6.23
CA ILE A 416 0.51 11.72 5.65
C ILE A 416 -0.58 12.06 4.64
N ILE A 417 -1.28 13.17 4.85
CA ILE A 417 -2.33 13.65 3.95
C ILE A 417 -1.81 14.77 3.06
N ILE A 418 -2.09 14.62 1.77
CA ILE A 418 -1.75 15.57 0.71
C ILE A 418 -3.03 16.17 0.15
N ASP A 419 -3.05 17.50 0.08
CA ASP A 419 -4.09 18.27 -0.58
C ASP A 419 -3.43 19.20 -1.61
N HIS A 420 -3.86 19.11 -2.86
CA HIS A 420 -3.32 19.91 -3.97
C HIS A 420 -1.77 19.98 -4.02
N GLY A 421 -1.11 18.83 -3.82
CA GLY A 421 0.36 18.72 -3.88
C GLY A 421 1.09 19.25 -2.65
N ARG A 422 0.38 19.56 -1.57
CA ARG A 422 0.94 20.09 -0.30
C ARG A 422 0.59 19.21 0.87
N LEU A 423 1.45 19.21 1.89
CA LEU A 423 1.14 18.59 3.18
C LEU A 423 -0.09 19.29 3.79
N SER A 424 -1.18 18.54 3.97
CA SER A 424 -2.42 19.05 4.56
C SER A 424 -2.75 18.45 5.92
N GLY A 425 -2.11 17.36 6.31
CA GLY A 425 -2.15 16.91 7.70
C GLY A 425 -1.46 15.58 7.97
N ILE A 426 -1.27 15.32 9.24
CA ILE A 426 -0.71 14.08 9.77
C ILE A 426 -1.74 13.44 10.70
N MET A 427 -1.97 12.15 10.50
CA MET A 427 -2.98 11.36 11.22
C MET A 427 -2.32 10.28 12.07
N ASP A 428 -3.12 9.68 12.94
CA ASP A 428 -2.78 8.49 13.72
C ASP A 428 -1.68 8.71 14.76
N TRP A 429 -2.00 9.54 15.76
CA TRP A 429 -1.05 9.99 16.77
C TRP A 429 -1.00 9.08 18.01
N GLU A 430 -1.55 7.86 17.94
CA GLU A 430 -1.72 7.01 19.12
C GLU A 430 -0.38 6.55 19.74
N CYS A 431 0.66 6.40 18.91
CA CYS A 431 2.00 6.01 19.33
C CYS A 431 2.88 7.19 19.77
N ALA A 432 2.42 8.43 19.60
CA ALA A 432 3.27 9.60 19.81
C ALA A 432 3.70 9.78 21.27
N GLY A 433 4.88 10.36 21.48
CA GLY A 433 5.41 10.55 22.83
C GLY A 433 6.84 11.06 22.82
N PHE A 434 7.48 11.02 23.97
CA PHE A 434 8.87 11.42 24.17
C PHE A 434 9.79 10.20 23.98
N TYR A 435 10.50 10.18 22.85
CA TYR A 435 11.39 9.09 22.42
C TYR A 435 12.83 9.58 22.27
N PRO A 436 13.82 8.68 22.21
CA PRO A 436 15.17 9.04 21.76
C PRO A 436 15.14 9.67 20.35
N GLU A 437 15.94 10.69 20.11
CA GLU A 437 15.87 11.50 18.88
C GLU A 437 16.09 10.76 17.55
N TYR A 438 16.67 9.56 17.60
CA TYR A 438 16.83 8.67 16.44
C TYR A 438 15.57 7.86 16.10
N TRP A 439 14.61 7.73 17.01
CA TRP A 439 13.53 6.74 16.90
C TRP A 439 12.66 6.96 15.67
N GLU A 440 12.18 8.20 15.47
CA GLU A 440 11.34 8.59 14.34
C GLU A 440 11.98 8.23 12.98
N LEU A 441 13.27 8.52 12.83
CA LEU A 441 14.02 8.18 11.60
C LEU A 441 13.99 6.67 11.36
N THR A 442 14.36 5.87 12.37
CA THR A 442 14.39 4.41 12.21
C THR A 442 13.02 3.82 11.90
N LYS A 443 11.95 4.42 12.45
CA LYS A 443 10.57 3.99 12.23
C LYS A 443 10.09 4.32 10.83
N LEU A 444 10.35 5.54 10.36
CA LEU A 444 10.04 5.97 9.01
C LEU A 444 10.75 5.13 7.95
N PHE A 445 12.04 4.85 8.13
CA PHE A 445 12.78 3.98 7.21
C PHE A 445 12.23 2.55 7.19
N TYR A 446 11.83 2.02 8.35
CA TYR A 446 11.17 0.71 8.43
C TYR A 446 9.83 0.70 7.67
N GLY A 447 8.98 1.71 7.90
CA GLY A 447 7.69 1.82 7.22
C GLY A 447 7.78 2.13 5.72
N ALA A 448 8.83 2.83 5.28
CA ALA A 448 9.09 3.16 3.89
C ALA A 448 9.87 2.08 3.13
N GLN A 449 10.27 0.98 3.79
CA GLN A 449 10.97 -0.14 3.14
C GLN A 449 10.25 -0.66 1.88
N PRO A 450 8.91 -0.74 1.82
CA PRO A 450 8.18 -1.12 0.61
C PRO A 450 8.10 -0.05 -0.49
N PHE A 451 8.56 1.18 -0.22
CA PHE A 451 8.40 2.34 -1.10
C PHE A 451 9.75 3.05 -1.34
N PRO A 452 10.63 2.50 -2.20
CA PRO A 452 11.96 3.05 -2.45
C PRO A 452 11.95 4.53 -2.89
N GLU A 453 10.95 4.93 -3.68
CA GLU A 453 10.80 6.30 -4.16
C GLU A 453 10.50 7.28 -3.03
N ILE A 454 9.82 6.80 -1.98
CA ILE A 454 9.46 7.59 -0.79
C ILE A 454 10.67 7.73 0.14
N GLN A 455 11.56 6.74 0.20
CA GLN A 455 12.75 6.79 1.05
C GLN A 455 13.65 8.00 0.75
N SER A 456 13.78 8.38 -0.52
CA SER A 456 14.61 9.51 -0.94
C SER A 456 14.20 10.83 -0.28
N PHE A 457 12.91 11.21 -0.33
CA PHE A 457 12.47 12.47 0.27
C PHE A 457 12.40 12.39 1.80
N ILE A 458 12.15 11.20 2.37
CA ILE A 458 12.25 10.99 3.83
C ILE A 458 13.67 11.26 4.28
N HIS A 459 14.67 10.69 3.59
CA HIS A 459 16.07 10.96 3.89
C HIS A 459 16.35 12.47 3.87
N ASP A 460 15.93 13.17 2.81
CA ASP A 460 16.07 14.62 2.67
C ASP A 460 15.40 15.43 3.80
N ALA A 461 14.31 14.92 4.39
CA ALA A 461 13.61 15.58 5.49
C ALA A 461 14.42 15.52 6.80
N PHE A 462 15.30 14.52 6.95
CA PHE A 462 16.15 14.32 8.13
C PHE A 462 17.59 14.81 7.93
N THR A 463 18.09 14.84 6.70
CA THR A 463 19.41 15.41 6.40
C THR A 463 19.31 16.93 6.23
N GLY A 464 20.33 17.63 6.73
CA GLY A 464 20.50 19.06 6.43
C GLY A 464 20.70 19.27 4.93
N ASP A 465 20.47 20.49 4.45
CA ASP A 465 21.17 20.94 3.25
C ASP A 465 22.65 21.12 3.67
N THR A 466 23.40 20.01 3.74
CA THR A 466 24.87 20.05 3.95
C THR A 466 25.58 20.12 2.62
#